data_AF-W6U3H6-F1
#
_entry.id   AF-W6U3H6-F1
#
_cell.length_a   1.000
_cell.length_b   1.000
_cell.length_c   1.000
_cell.angle_alpha   90.00
_cell.angle_beta   90.00
_cell.angle_gamma   90.00
#
_symmetry.space_group_name_H-M   'P 1'
#
loop_
_entity.id
_entity.type
_entity.pdbx_description
1 polymer ?
#
loop_
_entity_poly.entity_id
_entity_poly.type
_entity_poly.pdbx_seq_one_letter_code
_entity_poly.pdbx_strand_id
1 'polypeptide(L)' 'MSYGSQNKAVIKNVDMAEEMQERAVDCAQDAMNRYSVEKDIAAHIKKEFDKCRIIRF' A
#
# COMPACT_ATOMS: atom_id res chain seq x y z
N MET A 1 -9.18 21.09 -16.00
CA MET A 1 -8.10 20.68 -15.07
C MET A 1 -8.17 19.17 -14.88
N SER A 2 -7.19 18.38 -15.33
CA SER A 2 -7.13 16.94 -15.01
C SER A 2 -6.06 16.72 -13.95
N TYR A 3 -6.49 16.63 -12.70
CA TYR A 3 -5.63 16.19 -11.61
C TYR A 3 -5.57 14.66 -11.57
N GLY A 4 -4.35 14.13 -11.72
CA GLY A 4 -3.88 12.94 -11.03
C GLY A 4 -4.51 11.60 -11.41
N SER A 5 -3.88 10.85 -12.32
CA SER A 5 -4.09 9.39 -12.42
C SER A 5 -2.85 8.70 -13.00
N GLN A 6 -1.68 8.93 -12.38
CA GLN A 6 -0.47 8.14 -12.67
C GLN A 6 -0.13 7.15 -11.53
N ASN A 7 -0.77 7.26 -10.35
CA ASN A 7 -0.56 6.35 -9.21
C ASN A 7 -1.88 5.75 -8.68
N LYS A 8 -2.87 5.49 -9.54
CA LYS A 8 -4.06 4.76 -9.10
C LYS A 8 -3.65 3.30 -8.86
N ALA A 9 -3.57 2.89 -7.60
CA ALA A 9 -3.40 1.49 -7.26
C ALA A 9 -4.53 0.68 -7.90
N VAL A 10 -4.16 -0.25 -8.79
CA VAL A 10 -5.12 -1.09 -9.51
C VAL A 10 -5.30 -2.38 -8.74
N ILE A 11 -6.45 -2.51 -8.07
CA ILE A 11 -6.80 -3.67 -7.27
C ILE A 11 -7.54 -4.68 -8.17
N LYS A 12 -6.93 -5.84 -8.40
CA LYS A 12 -7.44 -6.86 -9.35
C LYS A 12 -8.35 -7.91 -8.70
N ASN A 13 -8.10 -8.27 -7.45
CA ASN A 13 -8.90 -9.18 -6.63
C ASN A 13 -8.41 -9.09 -5.19
N VAL A 14 -9.28 -8.80 -4.24
CA VAL A 14 -8.96 -8.72 -2.81
C VAL A 14 -10.15 -9.18 -1.99
N ASP A 15 -9.87 -9.92 -0.92
CA ASP A 15 -10.84 -10.39 0.07
C ASP A 15 -10.91 -9.43 1.28
N MET A 16 -10.64 -8.15 1.02
CA MET A 16 -10.39 -7.12 2.03
C MET A 16 -11.38 -5.98 1.83
N ALA A 17 -11.94 -5.47 2.92
CA ALA A 17 -12.86 -4.34 2.88
C ALA A 17 -12.24 -3.12 2.18
N GLU A 18 -13.06 -2.32 1.52
CA GLU A 18 -12.65 -1.14 0.75
C GLU A 18 -11.82 -0.16 1.59
N GLU A 19 -12.18 -0.01 2.87
CA GLU A 19 -11.46 0.80 3.85
C GLU A 19 -10.03 0.28 4.11
N MET A 20 -9.82 -1.04 4.03
CA MET A 20 -8.51 -1.67 4.23
C MET A 20 -7.64 -1.55 2.96
N GLN A 21 -8.28 -1.53 1.78
CA GLN A 21 -7.60 -1.28 0.51
C GLN A 21 -7.06 0.14 0.45
N GLU A 22 -7.86 1.15 0.82
CA GLU A 22 -7.41 2.54 0.84
C GLU A 22 -6.20 2.72 1.76
N ARG A 23 -6.24 2.11 2.95
CA ARG A 23 -5.11 2.12 3.89
C ARG A 23 -3.87 1.39 3.37
N ALA A 24 -4.05 0.30 2.63
CA ALA A 24 -2.94 -0.42 1.98
C ALA A 24 -2.23 0.47 0.94
N VAL A 25 -3.01 1.20 0.15
CA VAL A 25 -2.50 2.10 -0.90
C VAL A 25 -1.77 3.29 -0.30
N ASP A 26 -2.38 3.94 0.69
CA ASP A 26 -1.77 5.08 1.39
C ASP A 26 -0.45 4.68 2.07
N CYS A 27 -0.42 3.51 2.70
CA CYS A 27 0.77 2.94 3.31
C CYS A 27 1.88 2.62 2.29
N ALA A 28 1.53 2.02 1.15
CA ALA A 28 2.51 1.76 0.08
C ALA A 28 3.07 3.07 -0.51
N GLN A 29 2.24 4.12 -0.57
CA GLN A 29 2.64 5.44 -1.02
C GLN A 29 3.61 6.12 -0.03
N ASP A 30 3.34 6.04 1.28
CA ASP A 30 4.24 6.53 2.33
C ASP A 30 5.57 5.76 2.31
N ALA A 31 5.51 4.43 2.18
CA ALA A 31 6.69 3.57 2.10
C ALA A 31 7.62 3.96 0.94
N MET A 32 7.05 4.22 -0.24
CA MET A 32 7.83 4.64 -1.42
C MET A 32 8.43 6.05 -1.28
N ASN A 33 7.80 6.93 -0.50
CA ASN A 33 8.34 8.27 -0.23
C ASN A 33 9.42 8.28 0.85
N ARG A 34 9.30 7.39 1.84
CA ARG A 34 10.14 7.38 3.04
C ARG A 34 11.40 6.54 2.87
N TYR A 35 11.38 5.57 1.97
CA TYR A 35 12.48 4.67 1.68
C TYR A 35 12.81 4.70 0.19
N SER A 36 14.08 4.94 -0.16
CA SER A 36 14.56 4.91 -1.56
C SER A 36 15.23 3.58 -1.95
N VAL A 37 15.40 2.67 -0.98
CA VAL A 37 16.03 1.36 -1.18
C VAL A 37 14.94 0.30 -1.25
N GLU A 38 14.85 -0.43 -2.37
CA GLU A 38 13.82 -1.46 -2.61
C GLU A 38 13.73 -2.49 -1.48
N LYS A 39 14.87 -2.86 -0.90
CA LYS A 39 14.96 -3.79 0.22
C LYS A 39 14.26 -3.27 1.48
N ASP A 40 14.41 -1.98 1.77
CA ASP A 40 13.77 -1.34 2.91
C ASP A 40 12.28 -1.07 2.64
N ILE A 41 11.93 -0.68 1.41
CA ILE A 41 10.53 -0.54 0.98
C ILE A 41 9.80 -1.88 1.18
N ALA A 42 10.36 -3.00 0.70
CA ALA A 42 9.75 -4.32 0.86
C ALA A 42 9.65 -4.74 2.34
N ALA A 43 10.67 -4.46 3.15
CA ALA A 43 10.65 -4.77 4.59
C ALA A 43 9.64 -3.91 5.36
N HIS A 44 9.51 -2.64 4.99
CA HIS A 44 8.58 -1.69 5.60
C HIS A 44 7.14 -2.02 5.21
N ILE A 45 6.84 -2.20 3.92
CA ILE A 45 5.52 -2.63 3.44
C ILE A 45 5.12 -3.94 4.10
N LYS A 46 6.03 -4.94 4.16
CA LYS A 46 5.73 -6.21 4.83
C LYS A 46 5.39 -6.03 6.30
N LYS A 47 6.16 -5.22 7.06
CA LYS A 47 5.88 -4.96 8.48
C LYS A 47 4.58 -4.18 8.70
N GLU A 48 4.31 -3.19 7.86
CA GLU A 48 3.14 -2.33 8.02
C GLU A 48 1.85 -3.06 7.62
N PHE A 49 1.90 -3.88 6.56
CA PHE A 49 0.79 -4.74 6.17
C PHE A 49 0.52 -5.86 7.19
N ASP A 50 1.57 -6.37 7.85
CA ASP A 50 1.43 -7.34 8.95
C ASP A 50 0.78 -6.70 10.20
N LYS A 51 1.19 -5.47 10.54
CA LYS A 51 0.59 -4.67 11.62
C LYS A 51 -0.86 -4.30 11.36
N CYS A 52 -1.18 -3.85 10.14
CA CYS A 52 -2.55 -3.50 9.77
C CYS A 52 -3.46 -4.73 9.57
N ARG A 53 -2.95 -5.95 9.79
CA ARG A 53 -3.66 -7.24 9.61
C ARG A 53 -4.21 -7.43 8.19
N ILE A 54 -3.67 -6.70 7.21
CA ILE A 54 -4.11 -6.76 5.82
C ILE A 54 -3.80 -8.14 5.21
N ILE A 55 -2.80 -8.84 5.74
CA ILE A 55 -2.36 -10.18 5.30
C ILE A 55 -2.65 -11.29 6.33
N ARG A 56 -3.38 -10.98 7.40
CA ARG A 56 -3.76 -12.00 8.40
C ARG A 56 -5.14 -12.55 8.02
N PHE A 57 -5.14 -13.77 7.47
CA PHE A 57 -6.31 -14.64 7.36
C PHE A 57 -7.02 -14.78 8.70
#